data_AF-A0A843ISL1-F1
#
_entry.id   AF-A0A843ISL1-F1
#
_cell.length_a   1.000
_cell.length_b   1.000
_cell.length_c   1.000
_cell.angle_alpha   90.00
_cell.angle_beta   90.00
_cell.angle_gamma   90.00
#
_symmetry.space_group_name_H-M   'P 1'
#
loop_
_entity.id
_entity.type
_entity.pdbx_description
1 polymer ?
#
loop_
_entity_poly.entity_id
_entity_poly.type
_entity_poly.pdbx_seq_one_letter_code
_entity_poly.pdbx_strand_id
1 'polypeptide(L)' 'MKSPYGTEQLLGMEYYLTKSAVTGGILRKTPEDFAVEEVYSDIKRTGGPHLICELEKTNWELMRALKEISKTL' A
#
# COMPACT_ATOMS: atom_id res chain seq x y z
N MET A 1 -7.19 21.56 -13.95
CA MET A 1 -7.69 22.58 -12.98
C MET A 1 -6.58 22.83 -11.98
N LYS A 2 -6.26 24.07 -11.61
CA LYS A 2 -5.21 24.31 -10.60
C LYS A 2 -5.67 23.73 -9.25
N SER A 3 -4.82 23.00 -8.55
CA SER A 3 -5.14 22.42 -7.24
C SER A 3 -5.52 23.53 -6.26
N PRO A 4 -6.64 23.42 -5.54
CA PRO A 4 -7.01 24.37 -4.50
C PRO A 4 -6.28 24.09 -3.17
N TYR A 5 -5.52 23.00 -3.05
CA TYR A 5 -4.91 22.55 -1.79
C TYR A 5 -3.45 22.96 -1.71
N GLY A 6 -3.11 23.77 -0.70
CA GLY A 6 -1.74 24.28 -0.51
C GLY A 6 -0.70 23.18 -0.31
N THR A 7 -1.05 22.08 0.37
CA THR A 7 -0.15 20.93 0.57
C THR A 7 0.21 20.26 -0.76
N GLU A 8 -0.74 20.11 -1.67
CA GLU A 8 -0.48 19.51 -2.98
C GLU A 8 0.45 20.41 -3.81
N GLN A 9 0.19 21.72 -3.81
CA GLN A 9 1.06 22.69 -4.48
C GLN A 9 2.48 22.67 -3.91
N LEU A 10 2.63 22.58 -2.57
CA LEU A 10 3.94 22.45 -1.92
C LEU A 10 4.69 21.19 -2.34
N LEU A 11 3.97 20.10 -2.60
CA LEU A 11 4.52 18.83 -3.11
C LEU A 11 4.74 18.83 -4.63
N GLY A 12 4.47 19.95 -5.32
CA GLY A 12 4.60 20.08 -6.79
C GLY A 12 3.42 19.54 -7.58
N MET A 13 2.34 19.12 -6.92
CA MET A 13 1.09 18.66 -7.56
C MET A 13 0.16 19.85 -7.81
N GLU A 14 0.46 20.63 -8.82
CA GLU A 14 -0.23 21.91 -9.05
C GLU A 14 -1.54 21.81 -9.85
N TYR A 15 -1.77 20.72 -10.59
CA TYR A 15 -2.91 20.63 -11.51
C TYR A 15 -3.54 19.24 -11.51
N TYR A 16 -4.88 19.21 -11.52
CA TYR A 16 -5.66 18.03 -11.84
C TYR A 16 -5.94 17.92 -13.33
N LEU A 17 -5.92 16.68 -13.83
CA LEU A 17 -6.23 16.36 -15.23
C LEU A 17 -7.69 16.71 -15.58
N THR A 18 -8.64 16.41 -14.69
CA THR A 18 -10.06 16.63 -14.92
C THR A 18 -10.58 17.89 -14.22
N LYS A 19 -11.77 18.35 -14.63
CA LYS A 19 -12.53 19.44 -13.99
C LYS A 19 -13.81 18.93 -13.30
N SER A 20 -13.99 17.61 -13.23
CA SER A 20 -15.15 16.98 -12.62
C SER A 20 -15.25 17.34 -11.13
N ALA A 21 -16.47 17.40 -10.61
CA ALA A 21 -16.68 17.57 -9.18
C ALA A 21 -16.01 16.43 -8.40
N VAL A 22 -15.48 16.77 -7.22
CA VAL A 22 -14.91 15.77 -6.31
C VAL A 22 -16.02 14.88 -5.74
N THR A 23 -15.73 13.60 -5.59
CA THR A 23 -16.67 12.62 -5.01
C THR A 23 -16.79 12.75 -3.49
N GLY A 24 -15.84 13.41 -2.83
CA GLY A 24 -15.78 13.46 -1.36
C GLY A 24 -15.57 12.07 -0.74
N GLY A 25 -16.03 11.91 0.50
CA GLY A 25 -15.97 10.65 1.25
C GLY A 25 -14.73 10.49 2.14
N ILE A 26 -14.72 9.41 2.93
CA ILE A 26 -13.61 9.02 3.80
C ILE A 26 -13.13 7.66 3.32
N LEU A 27 -11.85 7.57 2.97
CA LEU A 27 -11.20 6.30 2.62
C LEU A 27 -10.55 5.69 3.87
N ARG A 28 -10.35 4.37 3.85
CA ARG A 28 -9.65 3.62 4.92
C ARG A 28 -10.31 3.78 6.30
N LYS A 29 -11.64 3.70 6.37
CA LYS A 29 -12.37 3.83 7.64
C LYS A 29 -12.24 2.56 8.49
N THR A 30 -12.24 1.40 7.86
CA THR A 30 -11.82 0.12 8.47
C THR A 30 -10.66 -0.49 7.66
N PRO A 31 -9.89 -1.43 8.24
CA PRO A 31 -8.83 -2.11 7.51
C PRO A 31 -9.29 -2.77 6.21
N GLU A 32 -10.53 -3.25 6.18
CA GLU A 32 -11.12 -3.96 5.04
C GLU A 32 -11.48 -3.02 3.88
N ASP A 33 -11.62 -1.71 4.13
CA ASP A 33 -11.88 -0.72 3.07
C ASP A 33 -10.68 -0.52 2.11
N PHE A 34 -9.52 -1.10 2.44
CA PHE A 34 -8.30 -0.94 1.65
C PHE A 34 -7.44 -2.20 1.68
N ALA A 35 -7.57 -3.01 0.63
CA ALA A 35 -6.74 -4.18 0.39
C ALA A 35 -5.70 -3.88 -0.70
N VAL A 36 -4.51 -4.49 -0.56
CA VAL A 36 -3.45 -4.42 -1.56
C VAL A 36 -2.90 -5.83 -1.74
N GLU A 37 -2.82 -6.25 -2.99
CA GLU A 37 -2.11 -7.47 -3.39
C GLU A 37 -0.85 -7.06 -4.16
N GLU A 38 0.27 -7.70 -3.83
CA GLU A 38 1.51 -7.50 -4.56
C GLU A 38 1.47 -8.29 -5.87
N VAL A 39 1.73 -7.60 -6.99
CA VAL A 39 1.86 -8.25 -8.30
C VAL A 39 3.34 -8.50 -8.55
N TYR A 40 3.74 -9.76 -8.51
CA TYR A 40 5.10 -10.21 -8.77
C TYR A 40 5.14 -11.16 -9.99
N SER A 41 6.30 -11.23 -10.62
CA SER A 41 6.55 -12.16 -11.74
C SER A 41 6.59 -13.62 -11.26
N ASP A 42 6.37 -14.55 -12.19
CA ASP A 42 6.43 -15.99 -11.91
C ASP A 42 7.74 -16.41 -11.21
N ILE A 43 7.63 -17.01 -10.02
CA ILE A 43 8.77 -17.35 -9.15
C ILE A 43 9.25 -18.77 -9.49
N LYS A 44 10.17 -18.87 -10.46
CA LYS A 44 10.81 -20.13 -10.84
C LYS A 44 12.01 -20.45 -9.96
N ARG A 45 11.79 -20.79 -8.68
CA ARG A 45 12.88 -21.25 -7.78
C ARG A 45 12.68 -22.70 -7.37
N THR A 46 13.58 -23.56 -7.82
CA THR A 46 13.68 -24.96 -7.40
C THR A 46 14.83 -25.13 -6.40
N GLY A 47 14.57 -24.84 -5.13
CA GLY A 47 15.53 -25.06 -4.02
C GLY A 47 16.42 -23.86 -3.66
N GLY A 48 17.22 -24.05 -2.60
CA GLY A 48 18.07 -23.03 -1.98
C GLY A 48 17.83 -22.90 -0.47
N PRO A 49 18.66 -22.14 0.26
CA PRO A 49 18.57 -22.04 1.73
C PRO A 49 17.45 -21.10 2.22
N HIS A 50 16.70 -20.47 1.31
CA HIS A 50 15.68 -19.48 1.63
C HIS A 50 14.29 -20.02 1.33
N LEU A 51 13.38 -19.82 2.28
CA LEU A 51 11.95 -20.00 2.08
C LEU A 51 11.38 -18.74 1.45
N ILE A 52 10.59 -18.90 0.38
CA ILE A 52 9.75 -17.85 -0.16
C ILE A 52 8.32 -18.18 0.25
N CYS A 53 7.63 -17.21 0.82
CA CYS A 53 6.25 -17.32 1.24
C CYS A 53 5.49 -16.02 0.97
N GLU A 54 4.18 -16.12 0.89
CA GLU A 54 3.29 -14.98 0.87
C GLU A 54 2.89 -14.60 2.30
N LEU A 55 2.80 -13.30 2.57
CA LEU A 55 2.35 -12.76 3.84
C LEU A 55 1.08 -11.94 3.63
N GLU A 56 -0.05 -12.49 4.04
CA GLU A 56 -1.27 -11.70 4.21
C GLU A 56 -1.29 -11.07 5.60
N LYS A 57 -1.58 -9.76 5.68
CA LYS A 57 -1.62 -9.04 6.95
C LYS A 57 -2.73 -8.01 6.98
N THR A 58 -3.51 -8.02 8.06
CA THR A 58 -4.60 -7.05 8.28
C THR A 58 -4.28 -6.18 9.47
N ASN A 59 -4.18 -4.86 9.26
CA ASN A 59 -3.87 -3.88 10.31
C ASN A 59 -2.52 -4.13 11.02
N TRP A 60 -1.52 -4.63 10.29
CA TRP A 60 -0.15 -4.81 10.77
C TRP A 60 0.85 -3.89 10.06
N GLU A 61 1.75 -3.33 10.86
CA GLU A 61 2.97 -2.69 10.38
C GLU A 61 4.02 -3.77 10.03
N LEU A 62 4.77 -3.57 8.95
CA LEU A 62 5.65 -4.58 8.36
C LEU A 62 6.79 -4.97 9.30
N MET A 63 7.52 -4.01 9.87
CA MET A 63 8.65 -4.28 10.77
C MET A 63 8.19 -5.02 12.03
N ARG A 64 7.01 -4.69 12.55
CA ARG A 64 6.39 -5.41 13.67
C ARG A 64 6.04 -6.85 13.30
N ALA A 65 5.41 -7.06 12.14
CA ALA A 65 5.07 -8.40 11.66
C ALA A 65 6.32 -9.27 11.51
N LEU A 66 7.37 -8.74 10.85
CA LEU A 66 8.64 -9.43 10.66
C LEU A 66 9.31 -9.79 12.00
N LYS A 67 9.29 -8.86 12.97
CA LYS A 67 9.84 -9.12 14.30
C LYS A 67 9.11 -10.26 15.00
N GLU A 68 7.78 -10.34 14.93
CA GLU A 68 7.06 -11.44 15.56
C GLU A 68 7.30 -12.78 14.84
N ILE A 69 7.31 -12.78 13.51
CA ILE A 69 7.64 -13.97 12.70
C ILE A 69 9.03 -14.51 13.07
N SER A 70 10.03 -13.63 13.20
CA SER A 70 11.40 -14.02 13.55
C SER A 70 11.58 -14.64 14.94
N LYS A 71 10.61 -14.47 15.85
CA LYS A 71 10.67 -15.10 17.18
C LYS A 71 10.15 -16.53 17.17
N THR A 72 9.33 -16.88 16.19
CA THR A 72 8.60 -18.15 16.12
C THR A 72 9.23 -19.12 15.11
N LEU A 73 10.04 -18.62 14.19
CA LEU A 73 10.91 -19.39 13.29
C LEU A 73 12.27 -19.66 13.94
#